data_AF-A0A8T1KEX3-F1
#
_entry.id   AF-A0A8T1KEX3-F1
#
_cell.length_a   1.000
_cell.length_b   1.000
_cell.length_c   1.000
_cell.angle_alpha   90.00
_cell.angle_beta   90.00
_cell.angle_gamma   90.00
#
_symmetry.space_group_name_H-M   'P 1'
#
loop_
_entity.id
_entity.type
_entity.pdbx_description
1 polymer ?
#
loop_
_entity_poly.entity_id
_entity_poly.type
_entity_poly.pdbx_seq_one_letter_code
_entity_poly.pdbx_strand_id
1 'polypeptide(L)'
;MPDLIRAVYAHDDMCVALLRGLGSEEFKNSDKELSRRLRASLHRYTLDGGLLYYNTDPEDVARVVVPHDEELKYRIFYEVHDTHVSGHLGREKTYGSVSKMYWWPKLYKWVGTYVRTCETCQRTKSSPHAAAPLASLPVPTGCWQSISMDFVFGLPKDKAGNTGIVIFL
;
A
#
# COMPACT_ATOMS: atom_id res chain seq x y z
N MET A 1 -6.77 -4.94 19.72
CA MET A 1 -7.24 -5.03 18.31
C MET A 1 -8.24 -6.16 18.10
N PRO A 2 -7.98 -7.42 18.50
CA PRO A 2 -8.93 -8.52 18.26
C PRO A 2 -10.32 -8.32 18.90
N ASP A 3 -10.38 -7.82 20.13
CA ASP A 3 -11.66 -7.53 20.81
C ASP A 3 -12.49 -6.46 20.08
N LEU A 4 -11.81 -5.45 19.52
CA LEU A 4 -12.46 -4.41 18.72
C LEU A 4 -13.02 -4.99 17.41
N ILE A 5 -12.27 -5.86 16.73
CA ILE A 5 -12.75 -6.54 15.52
C ILE A 5 -14.00 -7.36 15.83
N ARG A 6 -13.96 -8.14 16.92
CA ARG A 6 -15.08 -8.98 17.33
C ARG A 6 -16.32 -8.16 17.67
N ALA A 7 -16.16 -7.06 18.40
CA ALA A 7 -17.28 -6.19 18.78
C ALA A 7 -18.02 -5.62 17.56
N VAL A 8 -17.30 -5.38 16.46
CA VAL A 8 -17.87 -4.78 15.25
C VAL A 8 -18.55 -5.83 14.33
N TYR A 9 -18.34 -7.13 14.55
CA TYR A 9 -18.98 -8.16 13.72
C TYR A 9 -20.51 -8.07 13.71
N ALA A 10 -21.14 -7.65 14.81
CA ALA A 10 -22.59 -7.50 14.91
C ALA A 10 -23.16 -6.47 13.91
N HIS A 11 -22.32 -5.58 13.36
CA HIS A 11 -22.71 -4.55 12.42
C HIS A 11 -22.43 -4.90 10.94
N ASP A 12 -21.90 -6.10 10.67
CA ASP A 12 -21.60 -6.57 9.31
C ASP A 12 -22.37 -7.85 8.99
N ASP A 13 -23.35 -7.75 8.10
CA ASP A 13 -24.20 -8.85 7.63
C ASP A 13 -23.40 -10.07 7.12
N MET A 14 -22.27 -9.86 6.45
CA MET A 14 -21.40 -10.95 5.98
C MET A 14 -20.77 -11.67 7.17
N CYS A 15 -20.26 -10.92 8.15
CA CYS A 15 -19.64 -11.49 9.34
C CYS A 15 -20.67 -12.23 10.20
N VAL A 16 -21.85 -11.65 10.41
CA VAL A 16 -22.95 -12.29 11.14
C VAL A 16 -23.39 -13.58 10.44
N ALA A 17 -23.54 -13.56 9.11
CA ALA A 17 -23.88 -14.75 8.33
C ALA A 17 -22.80 -15.85 8.43
N LEU A 18 -21.52 -15.48 8.40
CA LEU A 18 -20.39 -16.41 8.61
C LEU A 18 -20.40 -17.00 10.01
N LEU A 19 -20.55 -16.17 11.04
CA LEU A 19 -20.60 -16.60 12.44
C LEU A 19 -21.74 -17.59 12.66
N ARG A 20 -22.95 -17.29 12.17
CA ARG A 20 -24.08 -18.21 12.20
C ARG A 20 -23.78 -19.51 11.44
N GLY A 21 -23.25 -19.40 10.22
CA GLY A 21 -22.94 -20.55 9.36
C GLY A 21 -21.85 -21.47 9.90
N LEU A 22 -20.93 -20.94 10.71
CA LEU A 22 -19.86 -21.69 11.39
C LEU A 22 -20.25 -22.18 12.79
N GLY A 23 -21.51 -21.97 13.21
CA GLY A 23 -22.03 -22.51 14.47
C GLY A 23 -21.79 -21.62 15.71
N SER A 24 -21.66 -20.30 15.54
CA SER A 24 -21.61 -19.38 16.68
C SER A 24 -22.93 -19.38 17.44
N GLU A 25 -22.88 -19.67 18.74
CA GLU A 25 -24.06 -19.60 19.62
C GLU A 25 -24.56 -18.16 19.82
N GLU A 26 -23.66 -17.18 19.77
CA GLU A 26 -23.99 -15.74 19.92
C GLU A 26 -24.90 -15.23 18.78
N PHE A 27 -24.73 -15.76 17.58
CA PHE A 27 -25.45 -15.32 16.37
C PHE A 27 -26.40 -16.37 15.78
N LYS A 28 -26.70 -17.44 16.54
CA LYS A 28 -27.52 -18.57 16.10
C LYS A 28 -28.93 -18.16 15.63
N ASN A 29 -29.51 -17.17 16.28
CA ASN A 29 -30.87 -16.67 16.02
C ASN A 29 -30.91 -15.50 15.02
N SER A 30 -29.78 -15.14 14.40
CA SER A 30 -29.74 -14.07 13.41
C SER A 30 -30.49 -14.46 12.13
N ASP A 31 -31.18 -13.49 11.53
CA ASP A 31 -31.86 -13.61 10.24
C ASP A 31 -30.87 -13.56 9.05
N LYS A 32 -29.62 -13.16 9.29
CA LYS A 32 -28.60 -13.05 8.24
C LYS A 32 -28.22 -14.43 7.71
N GLU A 33 -28.29 -14.56 6.39
CA GLU A 33 -28.03 -15.80 5.68
C GLU A 33 -26.77 -15.71 4.83
N LEU A 34 -26.03 -16.81 4.74
CA LEU A 34 -24.91 -16.92 3.82
C LEU A 34 -25.40 -16.79 2.37
N SER A 35 -24.85 -15.84 1.60
CA SER A 35 -25.11 -15.80 0.15
C SER A 35 -24.62 -17.10 -0.53
N ARG A 36 -25.16 -17.44 -1.71
CA ARG A 36 -24.74 -18.63 -2.48
C ARG A 36 -23.22 -18.72 -2.65
N ARG A 37 -22.58 -17.59 -2.95
CA ARG A 37 -21.12 -17.50 -3.12
C ARG A 37 -20.39 -17.78 -1.81
N LEU A 38 -20.88 -17.21 -0.71
CA LEU A 38 -20.25 -17.37 0.60
C LEU A 38 -20.39 -18.80 1.13
N ARG A 39 -21.56 -19.43 0.91
CA ARG A 39 -21.80 -20.87 1.18
C ARG A 39 -20.78 -21.74 0.46
N ALA A 40 -20.56 -21.51 -0.84
CA ALA A 40 -19.59 -22.29 -1.62
C ALA A 40 -18.14 -22.12 -1.14
N SER A 41 -17.81 -20.97 -0.55
CA SER A 41 -16.48 -20.69 0.01
C SER A 41 -16.38 -20.88 1.53
N LEU A 42 -17.39 -21.43 2.20
CA LEU A 42 -17.43 -21.48 3.68
C LEU A 42 -16.25 -22.26 4.27
N HIS A 43 -15.77 -23.29 3.58
CA HIS A 43 -14.59 -24.09 3.94
C HIS A 43 -13.31 -23.27 4.13
N ARG A 44 -13.26 -22.04 3.59
CA ARG A 44 -12.12 -21.11 3.74
C ARG A 44 -12.18 -20.30 5.02
N TYR A 45 -13.27 -20.41 5.76
CA TYR A 45 -13.48 -19.67 6.99
C TYR A 45 -13.53 -20.63 8.18
N THR A 46 -12.93 -20.19 9.28
CA THR A 46 -12.98 -20.89 10.55
C THR A 46 -13.33 -19.92 11.66
N LEU A 47 -13.89 -20.44 12.75
CA LEU A 47 -14.25 -19.68 13.94
C LEU A 47 -13.43 -20.21 15.11
N ASP A 48 -12.64 -19.35 15.72
CA ASP A 48 -11.85 -19.68 16.91
C ASP A 48 -11.87 -18.52 17.90
N GLY A 49 -12.13 -18.79 19.18
CA GLY A 49 -12.24 -17.76 20.21
C GLY A 49 -13.28 -16.66 19.93
N GLY A 50 -14.25 -16.90 19.04
CA GLY A 50 -15.21 -15.90 18.55
C GLY A 50 -14.65 -14.92 17.51
N LEU A 51 -13.45 -15.18 16.97
CA LEU A 51 -12.89 -14.48 15.83
C LEU A 51 -13.05 -15.32 14.56
N LEU A 52 -13.38 -14.63 13.47
CA LEU A 52 -13.41 -15.24 12.15
C LEU A 52 -12.00 -15.23 11.55
N TYR A 53 -11.60 -16.36 10.99
CA TYR A 53 -10.35 -16.51 10.25
C TYR A 53 -10.63 -16.89 8.80
N TYR A 54 -9.72 -16.51 7.90
CA TYR A 54 -9.77 -16.82 6.47
C TYR A 54 -8.43 -17.38 5.96
N ASN A 55 -8.52 -18.50 5.25
CA ASN A 55 -7.40 -19.21 4.64
C ASN A 55 -7.68 -19.40 3.14
N THR A 56 -6.69 -19.14 2.28
CA THR A 56 -6.85 -19.43 0.85
C THR A 56 -6.73 -20.92 0.61
N ASP A 57 -5.67 -21.48 1.19
CA ASP A 57 -5.32 -22.90 1.19
C ASP A 57 -5.18 -23.39 2.65
N PRO A 58 -5.40 -24.69 2.93
CA PRO A 58 -5.32 -25.23 4.29
C PRO A 58 -3.96 -25.07 4.98
N GLU A 59 -2.90 -24.95 4.19
CA GLU A 59 -1.52 -24.75 4.67
C GLU A 59 -1.17 -23.26 4.87
N ASP A 60 -2.00 -22.34 4.37
CA ASP A 60 -1.80 -20.92 4.59
C ASP A 60 -1.95 -20.57 6.08
N VAL A 61 -1.22 -19.55 6.51
CA VAL A 61 -1.46 -18.91 7.80
C VAL A 61 -2.85 -18.29 7.81
N ALA A 62 -3.64 -18.62 8.84
CA ALA A 62 -4.98 -18.10 9.05
C ALA A 62 -4.95 -16.59 9.30
N ARG A 63 -5.81 -15.83 8.61
CA ARG A 63 -5.88 -14.37 8.71
C ARG A 63 -7.18 -13.94 9.32
N VAL A 64 -7.15 -13.00 10.25
CA VAL A 64 -8.35 -12.48 10.91
C VAL A 64 -9.22 -11.76 9.88
N VAL A 65 -10.49 -12.13 9.81
CA VAL A 65 -11.48 -11.45 8.97
C VAL A 65 -11.84 -10.13 9.63
N VAL A 66 -11.63 -9.05 8.90
CA VAL A 66 -11.98 -7.70 9.33
C VAL A 66 -13.35 -7.33 8.74
N PRO A 67 -14.33 -6.90 9.56
CA PRO A 67 -15.65 -6.50 9.07
C PRO A 67 -15.56 -5.26 8.18
N HIS A 68 -16.66 -4.95 7.50
CA HIS A 68 -16.84 -3.78 6.67
C HIS A 68 -17.04 -2.52 7.52
N ASP A 69 -16.01 -2.15 8.25
CA ASP A 69 -15.94 -0.94 9.05
C ASP A 69 -14.75 -0.10 8.58
N GLU A 70 -14.99 1.17 8.23
CA GLU A 70 -13.95 2.02 7.68
C GLU A 70 -12.95 2.45 8.74
N GLU A 71 -13.42 2.82 9.93
CA GLU A 71 -12.57 3.29 11.02
C GLU A 71 -11.57 2.21 11.45
N LEU A 72 -12.04 0.97 11.58
CA LEU A 72 -11.21 -0.18 11.91
C LEU A 72 -10.15 -0.46 10.84
N LYS A 73 -10.52 -0.39 9.56
CA LYS A 73 -9.55 -0.55 8.45
C LYS A 73 -8.53 0.58 8.45
N TYR A 74 -8.94 1.82 8.71
CA TYR A 74 -8.04 2.95 8.80
C TYR A 74 -7.07 2.82 9.98
N ARG A 75 -7.53 2.33 11.14
CA ARG A 75 -6.65 2.01 12.28
C ARG A 75 -5.60 0.96 11.91
N ILE A 76 -6.01 -0.12 11.24
CA ILE A 76 -5.08 -1.15 10.75
C ILE A 76 -4.07 -0.54 9.77
N PHE A 77 -4.52 0.29 8.83
CA PHE A 77 -3.59 0.93 7.90
C PHE A 77 -2.64 1.90 8.57
N TYR A 78 -3.10 2.66 9.55
CA TYR A 78 -2.26 3.56 10.33
C TYR A 78 -1.11 2.80 11.01
N GLU A 79 -1.40 1.69 11.68
CA GLU A 79 -0.38 0.86 12.34
C GLU A 79 0.68 0.37 11.34
N VAL A 80 0.23 -0.08 10.17
CA VAL A 80 1.08 -0.77 9.18
C VAL A 80 1.77 0.20 8.20
N HIS A 81 1.32 1.44 8.08
CA HIS A 81 1.83 2.41 7.10
C HIS A 81 2.36 3.72 7.72
N ASP A 82 1.66 4.28 8.71
CA ASP A 82 1.88 5.65 9.18
C ASP A 82 2.68 5.76 10.48
N THR A 83 2.86 4.66 11.21
CA THR A 83 3.73 4.68 12.38
C THR A 83 5.17 5.00 11.96
N HIS A 84 5.93 5.63 12.86
CA HIS A 84 7.29 6.08 12.57
C HIS A 84 8.22 4.91 12.19
N VAL A 85 7.92 3.70 12.67
CA VAL A 85 8.65 2.48 12.35
C VAL A 85 8.23 1.85 11.02
N SER A 86 7.01 2.12 10.53
CA SER A 86 6.47 1.55 9.30
C SER A 86 6.98 2.25 8.03
N GLY A 87 7.54 3.45 8.15
CA GLY A 87 8.35 4.08 7.09
C GLY A 87 7.59 4.43 5.80
N HIS A 88 6.26 4.53 5.81
CA HIS A 88 5.45 4.93 4.66
C HIS A 88 5.73 4.11 3.38
N LEU A 89 5.84 2.80 3.52
CA LEU A 89 6.18 1.91 2.42
C LEU A 89 5.15 1.94 1.28
N GLY A 90 5.62 1.68 0.06
CA GLY A 90 4.75 1.62 -1.11
C GLY A 90 3.72 0.47 -1.05
N ARG A 91 2.70 0.57 -1.91
CA ARG A 91 1.52 -0.31 -1.95
C ARG A 91 1.82 -1.80 -1.74
N GLU A 92 2.78 -2.36 -2.48
CA GLU A 92 3.07 -3.80 -2.42
C GLU A 92 3.58 -4.24 -1.05
N LYS A 93 4.44 -3.43 -0.42
CA LYS A 93 4.98 -3.73 0.91
C LYS A 93 3.91 -3.55 1.99
N THR A 94 3.07 -2.52 1.87
CA THR A 94 1.92 -2.33 2.77
C THR A 94 0.94 -3.49 2.65
N TYR A 95 0.59 -3.90 1.42
CA TYR A 95 -0.28 -5.06 1.20
C TYR A 95 0.34 -6.34 1.77
N GLY A 96 1.62 -6.59 1.52
CA GLY A 96 2.32 -7.77 2.04
C GLY A 96 2.42 -7.78 3.57
N SER A 97 2.28 -6.62 4.24
CA SER A 97 2.28 -6.54 5.70
C SER A 97 0.87 -6.77 6.27
N VAL A 98 -0.14 -6.09 5.72
CA VAL A 98 -1.54 -6.25 6.16
C VAL A 98 -2.07 -7.66 5.87
N SER A 99 -1.78 -8.19 4.67
CA SER A 99 -2.32 -9.49 4.22
C SER A 99 -1.73 -10.70 4.92
N LYS A 100 -0.71 -10.53 5.78
CA LYS A 100 -0.20 -11.61 6.66
C LYS A 100 -1.10 -11.88 7.85
N MET A 101 -1.78 -10.85 8.35
CA MET A 101 -2.57 -10.92 9.59
C MET A 101 -4.06 -10.77 9.36
N TYR A 102 -4.44 -10.01 8.32
CA TYR A 102 -5.82 -9.59 8.12
C TYR A 102 -6.32 -9.94 6.73
N TRP A 103 -7.63 -10.16 6.63
CA TRP A 103 -8.32 -10.39 5.38
C TRP A 103 -9.66 -9.65 5.35
N TRP A 104 -9.98 -9.07 4.19
CA TRP A 104 -11.33 -8.62 3.86
C TRP A 104 -11.49 -8.51 2.33
N PRO A 105 -12.73 -8.50 1.81
CA PRO A 105 -12.95 -8.34 0.38
C PRO A 105 -12.31 -7.07 -0.18
N LYS A 106 -11.58 -7.20 -1.29
CA LYS A 106 -10.91 -6.10 -1.99
C LYS A 106 -9.79 -5.42 -1.18
N LEU A 107 -9.16 -6.11 -0.23
CA LEU A 107 -8.01 -5.62 0.56
C LEU A 107 -6.96 -4.88 -0.30
N TYR A 108 -6.54 -5.49 -1.41
CA TYR A 108 -5.54 -4.88 -2.32
C TYR A 108 -5.97 -3.51 -2.86
N LYS A 109 -7.27 -3.35 -3.20
CA LYS A 109 -7.82 -2.07 -3.66
C LYS A 109 -7.80 -1.04 -2.54
N TRP A 110 -8.19 -1.42 -1.32
CA TRP A 110 -8.16 -0.55 -0.15
C TRP A 110 -6.75 -0.05 0.16
N VAL A 111 -5.76 -0.95 0.19
CA VAL A 111 -4.33 -0.57 0.37
C VAL A 111 -3.89 0.41 -0.72
N GLY A 112 -4.25 0.13 -1.98
CA GLY A 112 -3.92 0.98 -3.10
C GLY A 112 -4.53 2.38 -3.03
N THR A 113 -5.75 2.52 -2.50
CA THR A 113 -6.37 3.81 -2.23
C THR A 113 -5.66 4.51 -1.08
N TYR A 114 -5.46 3.83 0.06
CA TYR A 114 -4.85 4.40 1.26
C TYR A 114 -3.46 5.00 1.00
N VAL A 115 -2.56 4.21 0.40
CA VAL A 115 -1.19 4.66 0.11
C VAL A 115 -1.17 5.80 -0.91
N ARG A 116 -2.14 5.83 -1.85
CA ARG A 116 -2.26 6.91 -2.84
C ARG A 116 -2.71 8.23 -2.21
N THR A 117 -3.54 8.17 -1.17
CA THR A 117 -4.04 9.34 -0.45
C THR A 117 -3.13 9.77 0.71
N CYS A 118 -2.08 9.01 1.03
CA CYS A 118 -1.12 9.37 2.08
C CYS A 118 -0.30 10.60 1.67
N GLU A 119 -0.48 11.70 2.39
CA GLU A 119 0.20 12.98 2.13
C GLU A 119 1.73 12.85 2.19
N THR A 120 2.26 12.16 3.20
CA THR A 120 3.71 11.95 3.36
C THR A 120 4.31 11.24 2.14
N CYS A 121 3.64 10.18 1.66
CA CYS A 121 4.05 9.49 0.43
C CYS A 121 3.98 10.42 -0.79
N GLN A 122 2.89 11.20 -0.94
CA GLN A 122 2.75 12.07 -2.11
C GLN A 122 3.77 13.21 -2.14
N ARG A 123 4.18 13.72 -0.98
CA ARG A 123 5.20 14.77 -0.88
C ARG A 123 6.63 14.25 -1.11
N THR A 124 6.93 13.03 -0.66
CA THR A 124 8.29 12.47 -0.70
C THR A 124 8.60 11.71 -1.98
N LYS A 125 7.59 11.14 -2.63
CA LYS A 125 7.79 10.33 -3.82
C LYS A 125 8.00 11.21 -5.04
N SER A 126 9.15 11.06 -5.69
CA SER A 126 9.45 11.72 -6.95
C SER A 126 8.43 11.31 -8.02
N SER A 127 7.89 12.29 -8.75
CA SER A 127 6.99 12.03 -9.86
C SER A 127 7.78 11.38 -11.00
N PRO A 128 7.39 10.18 -11.48
CA PRO A 128 8.06 9.54 -12.61
C PRO A 128 7.89 10.29 -13.93
N HIS A 129 7.01 11.30 -13.99
CA HIS A 129 6.70 12.07 -15.19
C HIS A 129 7.02 13.58 -15.04
N ALA A 130 7.83 13.97 -14.06
CA ALA A 130 8.19 15.38 -13.87
C ALA A 130 9.18 15.93 -14.91
N ALA A 131 9.78 15.08 -15.75
CA ALA A 131 10.64 15.54 -16.83
C ALA A 131 9.79 15.81 -18.08
N ALA A 132 9.80 17.07 -18.54
CA ALA A 132 9.38 17.37 -19.89
C ALA A 132 10.20 16.53 -20.88
N PRO A 133 9.65 16.14 -22.05
CA PRO A 133 10.44 15.53 -23.10
C PRO A 133 11.68 16.39 -23.37
N LEU A 134 12.86 15.78 -23.37
CA LEU A 134 14.09 16.48 -23.73
C LEU A 134 13.94 16.98 -25.17
N ALA A 135 13.99 18.30 -25.36
CA ALA A 135 14.02 18.91 -26.67
C ALA A 135 15.48 19.05 -27.11
N SER A 136 15.85 18.40 -28.21
CA SER A 136 17.17 18.60 -28.82
C SER A 136 17.32 20.04 -29.28
N LEU A 137 18.49 20.63 -29.04
CA LEU A 137 18.85 21.91 -29.63
C LEU A 137 18.96 21.77 -31.16
N PRO A 138 18.64 22.82 -31.93
CA PRO A 138 18.77 22.80 -33.38
C PRO A 138 20.23 22.55 -33.81
N VAL A 139 20.42 21.72 -34.84
CA VAL A 139 21.75 21.45 -35.40
C VAL A 139 22.22 22.69 -36.17
N PRO A 140 23.41 23.25 -35.86
CA PRO A 140 23.96 24.38 -36.60
C PRO A 140 24.26 24.00 -38.05
N THR A 141 24.01 24.91 -39.00
CA THR A 141 24.23 24.68 -40.45
C THR A 141 25.59 25.15 -40.96
N GLY A 142 26.37 25.82 -40.11
CA GLY A 142 27.69 26.34 -40.43
C GLY A 142 28.60 26.44 -39.20
N CYS A 143 29.88 26.65 -39.45
CA CYS A 143 30.89 26.81 -38.40
C CYS A 143 30.57 28.04 -37.53
N TRP A 144 30.86 27.96 -36.23
CA TRP A 144 30.72 29.06 -35.26
C TRP A 144 29.30 29.59 -35.04
N GLN A 145 28.27 28.89 -35.51
CA GLN A 145 26.86 29.29 -35.33
C GLN A 145 26.27 28.88 -33.97
N SER A 146 26.91 27.95 -33.27
CA SER A 146 26.59 27.57 -31.90
C SER A 146 27.89 27.27 -31.18
N ILE A 147 27.99 27.77 -29.95
CA ILE A 147 29.08 27.46 -29.02
C ILE A 147 28.40 27.13 -27.70
N SER A 148 28.69 25.97 -27.15
CA SER A 148 28.32 25.60 -25.79
C SER A 148 29.52 25.80 -24.86
N MET A 149 29.24 26.29 -23.66
CA MET A 149 30.26 26.58 -22.66
C MET A 149 29.96 25.79 -21.39
N ASP A 150 30.96 25.09 -20.86
CA ASP A 150 30.86 24.36 -19.60
C ASP A 150 32.01 24.72 -18.67
N PHE A 151 31.77 24.58 -17.36
CA PHE A 151 32.74 24.89 -16.32
C PHE A 151 32.99 23.66 -15.46
N VAL A 152 34.26 23.27 -15.35
CA VAL A 152 34.69 22.24 -14.39
C VAL A 152 35.47 22.93 -13.28
N PHE A 153 35.00 22.79 -12.04
CA PHE A 153 35.66 23.31 -10.84
C PHE A 153 36.05 22.18 -9.88
N GLY A 154 36.93 22.49 -8.92
CA GLY A 154 37.37 21.52 -7.90
C GLY A 154 38.57 20.67 -8.32
N LEU A 155 39.31 21.09 -9.35
CA LEU A 155 40.54 20.45 -9.76
C LEU A 155 41.70 20.81 -8.82
N PRO A 156 42.73 19.95 -8.69
CA PRO A 156 43.95 20.30 -7.99
C PRO A 156 44.55 21.60 -8.53
N LYS A 157 45.13 22.42 -7.64
CA LYS A 157 45.80 23.66 -8.04
C LYS A 157 46.94 23.37 -9.00
N ASP A 158 46.94 24.05 -10.14
CA ASP A 158 48.11 24.11 -11.00
C ASP A 158 49.20 25.03 -10.40
N LYS A 159 50.31 25.20 -11.14
CA LYS A 159 51.42 26.05 -10.71
C LYS A 159 51.07 27.54 -10.62
N ALA A 160 50.02 27.98 -11.32
CA ALA A 160 49.50 29.35 -11.29
C ALA A 160 48.35 29.51 -10.26
N GLY A 161 47.95 28.43 -9.58
CA GLY A 161 46.88 28.41 -8.59
C GLY A 161 45.47 28.22 -9.16
N ASN A 162 45.33 27.90 -10.45
CA ASN A 162 44.03 27.66 -11.09
C ASN A 162 43.45 26.31 -10.65
N THR A 163 42.12 26.24 -10.45
CA THR A 163 41.39 25.05 -9.97
C THR A 163 40.19 24.67 -10.83
N GLY A 164 40.11 25.24 -12.03
CA GLY A 164 39.00 25.00 -12.93
C GLY A 164 39.36 25.27 -14.38
N ILE A 165 38.54 24.72 -15.27
CA ILE A 165 38.70 24.79 -16.72
C ILE A 165 37.35 25.23 -17.31
N VAL A 166 37.42 26.13 -18.31
CA VAL A 166 36.27 26.47 -19.15
C VAL A 166 36.40 25.72 -20.46
N ILE A 167 35.35 25.01 -20.84
CA ILE A 167 35.29 24.20 -22.06
C ILE A 167 34.36 24.93 -23.04
N PHE A 168 34.81 25.07 -24.30
CA PHE A 168 34.00 25.55 -25.41
C PHE A 168 33.86 24.44 -26.45
N LEU A 169 32.63 24.10 -26.83
CA LEU A 169 32.27 23.09 -27.83
C LEU A 169 31.41 23.69 -28.93
#